data_AF-A0A356FDM3-F1
#
_entry.id   AF-A0A356FDM3-F1
#
_cell.length_a   1.000
_cell.length_b   1.000
_cell.length_c   1.000
_cell.angle_alpha   90.00
_cell.angle_beta   90.00
_cell.angle_gamma   90.00
#
_symmetry.space_group_name_H-M   'P 1'
#
loop_
_entity.id
_entity.type
_entity.pdbx_description
1 polymer ?
#
loop_
_entity_poly.entity_id
_entity_poly.type
_entity_poly.pdbx_seq_one_letter_code
_entity_poly.pdbx_strand_id
1 'polypeptide(L)'
;NGWDDDADGDTDCDDGDCAGTAGCDAAPAEICDNGADDDGDGATDCVDTDCPACNEICDNGVDDDRDGLVDCDDSDCDRHNNCLPAGALFVRGDGNSDGSINLTDGVIPLLYLFSGGAAPSCVDAADTNDTGAIEITDAIIIFSWLFSGGAAPAPPTPSGAGYTTADCGVDETEDGADCLSVSPICE
;
A
#
# COMPACT_ATOMS: atom_id res chain seq x y z
N ASN A 1 -27.60 -6.04 39.87
CA ASN A 1 -27.26 -6.76 41.12
C ASN A 1 -27.58 -8.27 41.05
N GLY A 2 -27.96 -8.81 39.89
CA GLY A 2 -28.38 -10.19 39.66
C GLY A 2 -29.84 -10.46 40.05
N TRP A 3 -30.63 -9.42 40.30
CA TRP A 3 -32.02 -9.51 40.72
C TRP A 3 -32.90 -8.65 39.81
N ASP A 4 -34.06 -9.20 39.48
CA ASP A 4 -35.19 -8.50 38.89
C ASP A 4 -35.87 -7.71 40.03
N ASP A 5 -35.47 -6.44 40.19
CA ASP A 5 -35.88 -5.58 41.29
C ASP A 5 -37.30 -5.01 41.11
N ASP A 6 -37.85 -5.03 39.89
CA ASP A 6 -39.15 -4.46 39.53
C ASP A 6 -40.21 -5.51 39.08
N ALA A 7 -39.78 -6.76 38.89
CA ALA A 7 -40.54 -7.96 38.56
C ALA A 7 -41.08 -8.02 37.12
N ASP A 8 -40.40 -7.42 36.15
CA ASP A 8 -40.83 -7.42 34.74
C ASP A 8 -40.29 -8.61 33.91
N GLY A 9 -39.31 -9.34 34.46
CA GLY A 9 -38.75 -10.56 33.89
C GLY A 9 -37.35 -10.40 33.29
N ASP A 10 -36.82 -9.19 33.19
CA ASP A 10 -35.45 -8.91 32.77
C ASP A 10 -34.56 -8.63 34.00
N THR A 11 -33.23 -8.76 33.88
CA THR A 11 -32.30 -8.59 35.02
C THR A 11 -31.09 -7.76 34.61
N ASP A 12 -30.64 -6.88 35.51
CA ASP A 12 -29.41 -6.09 35.33
C ASP A 12 -29.40 -5.28 34.02
N CYS A 13 -28.38 -5.40 33.17
CA CYS A 13 -28.29 -4.62 31.95
C CYS A 13 -29.14 -5.16 30.79
N ASP A 14 -29.75 -6.33 30.97
CA ASP A 14 -30.79 -6.84 30.06
C ASP A 14 -32.15 -6.19 30.34
N ASP A 15 -32.31 -5.53 31.50
CA ASP A 15 -33.52 -4.80 31.90
C ASP A 15 -33.54 -3.40 31.27
N GLY A 16 -34.63 -3.10 30.55
CA GLY A 16 -34.84 -1.83 29.87
C GLY A 16 -34.93 -0.61 30.79
N ASP A 17 -35.29 -0.81 32.06
CA ASP A 17 -35.33 0.23 33.08
C ASP A 17 -33.93 0.56 33.63
N CYS A 18 -32.94 -0.30 33.37
CA CYS A 18 -31.52 -0.06 33.68
C CYS A 18 -30.76 0.66 32.56
N ALA A 19 -31.41 1.00 31.43
CA ALA A 19 -30.79 1.74 30.33
C ALA A 19 -30.30 3.14 30.79
N GLY A 20 -29.00 3.42 30.61
CA GLY A 20 -28.39 4.69 31.00
C GLY A 20 -27.98 4.79 32.48
N THR A 21 -27.97 3.66 33.20
CA THR A 21 -27.43 3.58 34.56
C THR A 21 -25.94 3.26 34.52
N ALA A 22 -25.16 3.87 35.43
CA ALA A 22 -23.72 3.63 35.51
C ALA A 22 -23.44 2.14 35.81
N GLY A 23 -22.86 1.44 34.84
CA GLY A 23 -22.66 -0.03 34.85
C GLY A 23 -23.43 -0.78 33.75
N CYS A 24 -24.37 -0.12 33.07
CA CYS A 24 -25.08 -0.61 31.89
C CYS A 24 -25.01 0.36 30.70
N ASP A 25 -24.19 1.40 30.82
CA ASP A 25 -23.76 2.19 29.67
C ASP A 25 -22.83 1.33 28.83
N ALA A 26 -23.11 1.21 27.52
CA ALA A 26 -22.13 0.66 26.59
C ALA A 26 -20.82 1.43 26.77
N ALA A 27 -19.72 0.70 26.87
CA ALA A 27 -18.40 1.27 27.02
C ALA A 27 -18.15 2.27 25.87
N PRO A 28 -17.40 3.36 26.11
CA PRO A 28 -17.16 4.37 25.07
C PRO A 28 -16.56 3.68 23.84
N ALA A 29 -16.98 4.10 22.65
CA ALA A 29 -16.52 3.46 21.41
C ALA A 29 -14.98 3.40 21.36
N GLU A 30 -14.45 2.18 21.24
CA GLU A 30 -13.03 1.90 21.13
C GLU A 30 -12.39 2.63 19.94
N ILE A 31 -11.22 3.24 20.17
CA ILE A 31 -10.39 3.76 19.07
C ILE A 31 -9.38 2.67 18.74
N CYS A 32 -9.74 1.82 17.79
CA CYS A 32 -9.05 0.57 17.43
C CYS A 32 -7.60 0.68 16.89
N ASP A 33 -6.94 1.84 16.97
CA ASP A 33 -5.62 2.07 16.37
C ASP A 33 -4.67 2.90 17.25
N ASN A 34 -4.98 3.09 18.54
CA ASN A 34 -4.29 4.07 19.38
C ASN A 34 -3.40 3.46 20.48
N GLY A 35 -3.36 2.12 20.62
CA GLY A 35 -2.53 1.43 21.61
C GLY A 35 -3.07 1.50 23.04
N ALA A 36 -4.34 1.89 23.21
CA ALA A 36 -5.00 2.03 24.50
C ALA A 36 -6.22 1.11 24.60
N ASP A 37 -6.65 0.96 25.85
CA ASP A 37 -7.91 0.34 26.28
C ASP A 37 -8.83 1.53 26.57
N ASP A 38 -9.58 2.00 25.55
CA ASP A 38 -10.33 3.25 25.65
C ASP A 38 -11.64 3.09 26.44
N ASP A 39 -12.14 1.86 26.52
CA ASP A 39 -13.38 1.46 27.13
C ASP A 39 -13.21 0.81 28.51
N GLY A 40 -11.99 0.34 28.82
CA GLY A 40 -11.55 -0.12 30.13
C GLY A 40 -11.84 -1.59 30.42
N ASP A 41 -12.14 -2.41 29.42
CA ASP A 41 -12.44 -3.84 29.57
C ASP A 41 -11.18 -4.73 29.70
N GLY A 42 -10.00 -4.17 29.38
CA GLY A 42 -8.70 -4.80 29.49
C GLY A 42 -8.16 -5.45 28.21
N ALA A 43 -8.88 -5.35 27.09
CA ALA A 43 -8.35 -5.55 25.76
C ALA A 43 -7.85 -4.22 25.17
N THR A 44 -7.08 -4.28 24.08
CA THR A 44 -6.52 -3.09 23.42
C THR A 44 -6.60 -3.27 21.91
N ASP A 45 -7.04 -2.24 21.19
CA ASP A 45 -7.12 -2.17 19.72
C ASP A 45 -7.78 -3.43 19.09
N CYS A 46 -7.16 -4.05 18.06
CA CYS A 46 -7.72 -5.19 17.32
C CYS A 46 -7.86 -6.50 18.14
N VAL A 47 -7.28 -6.55 19.33
CA VAL A 47 -7.48 -7.69 20.24
C VAL A 47 -8.85 -7.60 20.93
N ASP A 48 -9.42 -6.40 20.98
CA ASP A 48 -10.70 -6.05 21.57
C ASP A 48 -11.89 -6.60 20.76
N THR A 49 -12.92 -7.08 21.45
CA THR A 49 -14.15 -7.58 20.83
C THR A 49 -15.13 -6.48 20.47
N ASP A 50 -14.96 -5.30 21.05
CA ASP A 50 -15.77 -4.11 20.84
C ASP A 50 -15.21 -3.24 19.70
N CYS A 51 -14.16 -3.71 19.03
CA CYS A 51 -13.65 -3.16 17.78
C CYS A 51 -14.34 -3.78 16.54
N PRO A 52 -15.28 -3.07 15.87
CA PRO A 52 -15.99 -3.59 14.70
C PRO A 52 -15.20 -3.50 13.38
N ALA A 53 -13.99 -2.94 13.40
CA ALA A 53 -13.16 -2.69 12.22
C ALA A 53 -11.68 -2.60 12.63
N CYS A 54 -11.05 -3.76 12.79
CA CYS A 54 -9.61 -3.88 12.76
C CYS A 54 -9.17 -3.77 11.29
N ASN A 55 -8.17 -2.95 10.99
CA ASN A 55 -7.50 -3.09 9.69
C ASN A 55 -6.53 -4.27 9.79
N GLU A 56 -6.58 -5.18 8.83
CA GLU A 56 -5.74 -6.38 8.78
C GLU A 56 -4.24 -6.02 8.70
N ILE A 57 -3.40 -6.62 9.56
CA ILE A 57 -1.94 -6.52 9.43
C ILE A 57 -1.49 -7.65 8.50
N CYS A 58 -1.41 -7.34 7.21
CA CYS A 58 -1.25 -8.29 6.12
C CYS A 58 0.10 -9.07 6.04
N ASP A 59 0.86 -9.22 7.13
CA ASP A 59 2.12 -9.98 7.18
C ASP A 59 2.43 -10.69 8.50
N ASN A 60 1.48 -10.80 9.43
CA ASN A 60 1.73 -11.30 10.77
C ASN A 60 1.29 -12.76 10.99
N GLY A 61 0.59 -13.38 10.02
CA GLY A 61 0.09 -14.76 10.11
C GLY A 61 -1.12 -14.94 11.01
N VAL A 62 -1.83 -13.86 11.33
CA VAL A 62 -3.02 -13.79 12.18
C VAL A 62 -4.17 -13.20 11.36
N ASP A 63 -5.38 -13.61 11.71
CA ASP A 63 -6.65 -13.04 11.24
C ASP A 63 -6.99 -11.89 12.22
N ASP A 64 -6.52 -10.67 11.95
CA ASP A 64 -6.63 -9.54 12.87
C ASP A 64 -8.04 -8.95 12.89
N ASP A 65 -8.78 -9.04 11.78
CA ASP A 65 -10.17 -8.59 11.67
C ASP A 65 -11.23 -9.69 11.93
N ARG A 66 -10.79 -10.94 12.04
CA ARG A 66 -11.57 -12.13 12.42
C ARG A 66 -12.63 -12.52 11.40
N ASP A 67 -12.43 -12.21 10.12
CA ASP A 67 -13.34 -12.62 9.05
C ASP A 67 -13.14 -14.09 8.59
N GLY A 68 -12.04 -14.71 9.03
CA GLY A 68 -11.67 -16.09 8.76
C GLY A 68 -10.65 -16.26 7.64
N LEU A 69 -10.13 -15.18 7.09
CA LEU A 69 -8.99 -15.12 6.19
C LEU A 69 -7.75 -14.60 6.97
N VAL A 70 -6.57 -14.76 6.40
CA VAL A 70 -5.30 -14.42 7.07
C VAL A 70 -4.37 -13.81 6.04
N ASP A 71 -3.74 -12.68 6.39
CA ASP A 71 -2.76 -12.00 5.55
C ASP A 71 -3.22 -11.89 4.08
N CYS A 72 -2.49 -12.49 3.13
CA CYS A 72 -2.73 -12.37 1.70
C CYS A 72 -3.82 -13.27 1.15
N ASP A 73 -4.34 -14.17 1.99
CA ASP A 73 -5.57 -14.89 1.68
C ASP A 73 -6.81 -14.02 2.02
N ASP A 74 -6.60 -12.85 2.65
CA ASP A 74 -7.62 -11.87 3.04
C ASP A 74 -7.92 -10.84 1.93
N SER A 75 -9.21 -10.60 1.69
CA SER A 75 -9.67 -9.62 0.70
C SER A 75 -9.45 -8.17 1.12
N ASP A 76 -9.32 -7.91 2.42
CA ASP A 76 -8.97 -6.62 2.97
C ASP A 76 -7.46 -6.32 2.79
N CYS A 77 -6.66 -7.34 2.43
CA CYS A 77 -5.25 -7.25 2.04
C CYS A 77 -5.01 -7.21 0.51
N ASP A 78 -6.05 -7.18 -0.33
CA ASP A 78 -5.96 -7.20 -1.80
C ASP A 78 -5.09 -6.08 -2.42
N ARG A 79 -4.74 -5.06 -1.64
CA ARG A 79 -3.86 -3.94 -2.04
C ARG A 79 -2.72 -3.66 -1.07
N HIS A 80 -2.40 -4.57 -0.16
CA HIS A 80 -1.28 -4.38 0.76
C HIS A 80 0.03 -4.86 0.12
N ASN A 81 1.11 -4.07 0.24
CA ASN A 81 2.44 -4.36 -0.34
C ASN A 81 3.03 -5.74 0.02
N ASN A 82 2.54 -6.36 1.09
CA ASN A 82 2.99 -7.66 1.58
C ASN A 82 2.31 -8.83 0.85
N CYS A 83 1.21 -8.55 0.16
CA CYS A 83 0.30 -9.51 -0.45
C CYS A 83 0.11 -9.35 -1.95
N LEU A 84 0.56 -8.22 -2.49
CA LEU A 84 0.92 -8.16 -3.88
C LEU A 84 2.13 -9.09 -4.13
N PRO A 85 2.17 -9.83 -5.26
CA PRO A 85 3.41 -10.44 -5.66
C PRO A 85 4.47 -9.34 -5.65
N ALA A 86 5.59 -9.56 -4.95
CA ALA A 86 6.68 -8.57 -4.84
C ALA A 86 6.81 -7.85 -6.18
N GLY A 87 6.53 -6.54 -6.18
CA GLY A 87 6.36 -5.76 -7.41
C GLY A 87 7.47 -6.05 -8.40
N ALA A 88 7.15 -6.06 -9.70
CA ALA A 88 8.12 -6.33 -10.75
C ALA A 88 9.41 -5.55 -10.48
N LEU A 89 10.56 -6.23 -10.35
CA LEU A 89 11.82 -5.54 -10.13
C LEU A 89 12.17 -4.71 -11.37
N PHE A 90 12.55 -3.45 -11.17
CA PHE A 90 12.89 -2.54 -12.26
C PHE A 90 13.97 -1.54 -11.83
N VAL A 91 14.38 -0.70 -12.79
CA VAL A 91 15.25 0.45 -12.56
C VAL A 91 14.62 1.66 -13.21
N ARG A 92 14.52 2.78 -12.49
CA ARG A 92 13.99 4.03 -13.06
C ARG A 92 14.88 4.49 -14.21
N GLY A 93 14.24 4.68 -15.35
CA GLY A 93 14.81 5.10 -16.61
C GLY A 93 14.90 4.04 -17.70
N ASP A 94 14.59 2.77 -17.44
CA ASP A 94 14.44 1.74 -18.49
C ASP A 94 12.95 1.52 -18.82
N GLY A 95 12.36 2.53 -19.46
CA GLY A 95 10.91 2.59 -19.70
C GLY A 95 10.40 1.55 -20.71
N ASN A 96 11.28 0.98 -21.54
CA ASN A 96 10.91 -0.12 -22.43
C ASN A 96 11.28 -1.52 -21.91
N SER A 97 11.93 -1.58 -20.74
CA SER A 97 12.38 -2.80 -20.07
C SER A 97 13.32 -3.65 -20.92
N ASP A 98 14.22 -3.00 -21.68
CA ASP A 98 15.15 -3.70 -22.58
C ASP A 98 16.50 -4.08 -21.94
N GLY A 99 16.72 -3.70 -20.67
CA GLY A 99 17.95 -3.97 -19.94
C GLY A 99 19.00 -2.88 -20.08
N SER A 100 18.66 -1.72 -20.65
CA SER A 100 19.59 -0.62 -20.85
C SER A 100 18.91 0.74 -20.87
N ILE A 101 19.49 1.73 -20.21
CA ILE A 101 18.98 3.11 -20.26
C ILE A 101 19.68 3.84 -21.40
N ASN A 102 18.92 4.21 -22.43
CA ASN A 102 19.42 4.85 -23.64
C ASN A 102 18.46 5.93 -24.17
N LEU A 103 18.67 6.38 -25.41
CA LEU A 103 17.86 7.44 -26.03
C LEU A 103 16.39 7.03 -26.15
N THR A 104 16.13 5.74 -26.36
CA THR A 104 14.78 5.19 -26.55
C THR A 104 13.91 5.45 -25.32
N ASP A 105 14.49 5.34 -24.12
CA ASP A 105 13.77 5.50 -22.86
C ASP A 105 13.31 6.93 -22.59
N GLY A 106 14.07 7.92 -23.07
CA GLY A 106 13.60 9.32 -23.04
C GLY A 106 12.62 9.66 -24.17
N VAL A 107 12.61 8.89 -25.27
CA VAL A 107 11.73 9.16 -26.42
C VAL A 107 10.34 8.54 -26.25
N ILE A 108 10.23 7.37 -25.62
CA ILE A 108 8.96 6.66 -25.44
C ILE A 108 7.92 7.50 -24.68
N PRO A 109 8.24 8.12 -23.53
CA PRO A 109 7.32 9.02 -22.83
C PRO A 109 6.81 10.15 -23.75
N LEU A 110 7.67 10.73 -24.58
CA LEU A 110 7.29 11.78 -25.52
C LEU A 110 6.35 11.30 -26.62
N LEU A 111 6.57 10.09 -27.15
CA LEU A 111 5.69 9.49 -28.15
C LEU A 111 4.32 9.16 -27.55
N TYR A 112 4.29 8.61 -26.34
CA TYR A 112 3.07 8.35 -25.59
C TYR A 112 2.26 9.64 -25.38
N LEU A 113 2.90 10.68 -24.85
CA LEU A 113 2.24 11.96 -24.50
C LEU A 113 1.75 12.76 -25.72
N PHE A 114 2.57 12.87 -26.77
CA PHE A 114 2.33 13.85 -27.83
C PHE A 114 1.97 13.24 -29.19
N SER A 115 2.21 11.94 -29.38
CA SER A 115 1.99 11.27 -30.67
C SER A 115 0.96 10.16 -30.61
N GLY A 116 0.35 9.90 -29.44
CA GLY A 116 -0.54 8.76 -29.24
C GLY A 116 0.18 7.41 -29.44
N GLY A 117 1.47 7.37 -29.10
CA GLY A 117 2.26 6.14 -29.11
C GLY A 117 1.75 5.13 -28.07
N ALA A 118 2.29 3.92 -28.12
CA ALA A 118 2.05 2.94 -27.07
C ALA A 118 2.58 3.45 -25.72
N ALA A 119 1.93 3.02 -24.64
CA ALA A 119 2.45 3.25 -23.29
C ALA A 119 3.83 2.58 -23.12
N PRO A 120 4.68 3.08 -22.21
CA PRO A 120 5.92 2.41 -21.82
C PRO A 120 5.64 0.96 -21.38
N SER A 121 6.61 0.06 -21.58
CA SER A 121 6.49 -1.32 -21.11
C SER A 121 6.50 -1.40 -19.59
N CYS A 122 7.21 -0.47 -18.96
CA CYS A 122 7.25 -0.29 -17.51
C CYS A 122 7.01 1.18 -17.20
N VAL A 123 5.82 1.46 -16.65
CA VAL A 123 5.39 2.84 -16.38
C VAL A 123 6.19 3.39 -15.21
N ASP A 124 6.45 2.60 -14.17
CA ASP A 124 7.28 3.00 -13.02
C ASP A 124 8.70 3.34 -13.45
N ALA A 125 9.27 2.56 -14.38
CA ALA A 125 10.58 2.89 -14.93
C ALA A 125 10.55 4.18 -15.78
N ALA A 126 9.44 4.45 -16.46
CA ALA A 126 9.31 5.62 -17.31
C ALA A 126 8.95 6.91 -16.53
N ASP A 127 8.36 6.81 -15.34
CA ASP A 127 8.19 7.90 -14.38
C ASP A 127 9.47 8.04 -13.53
N THR A 128 10.38 8.87 -14.03
CA THR A 128 11.76 8.95 -13.54
C THR A 128 11.91 9.86 -12.33
N ASN A 129 10.96 10.77 -12.09
CA ASN A 129 10.90 11.56 -10.86
C ASN A 129 9.78 11.15 -9.91
N ASP A 130 9.17 9.99 -10.16
CA ASP A 130 8.33 9.29 -9.21
C ASP A 130 7.13 10.13 -8.75
N THR A 131 6.37 10.59 -9.75
CA THR A 131 5.21 11.46 -9.55
C THR A 131 3.88 10.73 -9.61
N GLY A 132 3.89 9.45 -9.97
CA GLY A 132 2.75 8.61 -10.31
C GLY A 132 2.11 8.92 -11.66
N ALA A 133 2.83 9.60 -12.54
CA ALA A 133 2.34 9.94 -13.86
C ALA A 133 3.47 10.15 -14.87
N ILE A 134 3.25 9.70 -16.11
CA ILE A 134 4.14 10.02 -17.22
C ILE A 134 3.96 11.48 -17.61
N GLU A 135 5.03 12.26 -17.50
CA GLU A 135 5.11 13.67 -17.82
C GLU A 135 6.28 13.97 -18.78
N ILE A 136 6.35 15.21 -19.26
CA ILE A 136 7.49 15.65 -20.09
C ILE A 136 8.80 15.73 -19.28
N THR A 137 8.69 15.91 -17.97
CA THR A 137 9.85 15.96 -17.07
C THR A 137 10.63 14.67 -17.09
N ASP A 138 9.98 13.53 -17.31
CA ASP A 138 10.63 12.23 -17.33
C ASP A 138 11.66 12.10 -18.45
N ALA A 139 11.23 12.45 -19.65
CA ALA A 139 12.11 12.49 -20.81
C ALA A 139 13.29 13.45 -20.59
N ILE A 140 13.04 14.60 -19.96
CA ILE A 140 14.07 15.60 -19.68
C ILE A 140 15.10 15.04 -18.69
N ILE A 141 14.66 14.31 -17.67
CA ILE A 141 15.55 13.69 -16.67
C ILE A 141 16.46 12.66 -17.34
N ILE A 142 15.92 11.76 -18.17
CA ILE A 142 16.74 10.78 -18.91
C ILE A 142 17.77 11.45 -19.81
N PHE A 143 17.37 12.42 -20.63
CA PHE A 143 18.31 13.10 -21.51
C PHE A 143 19.34 13.92 -20.73
N SER A 144 18.94 14.58 -19.64
CA SER A 144 19.85 15.35 -18.80
C SER A 144 20.87 14.44 -18.11
N TRP A 145 20.44 13.30 -17.58
CA TRP A 145 21.32 12.33 -16.92
C TRP A 145 22.31 11.70 -17.91
N LEU A 146 21.83 11.20 -19.05
CA LEU A 146 22.65 10.54 -20.06
C LEU A 146 23.70 11.46 -20.72
N PHE A 147 23.34 12.72 -21.00
CA PHE A 147 24.15 13.58 -21.86
C PHE A 147 24.76 14.79 -21.17
N SER A 148 24.20 15.21 -20.03
CA SER A 148 24.61 16.44 -19.35
C SER A 148 25.11 16.21 -17.92
N GLY A 149 25.14 14.96 -17.44
CA GLY A 149 25.49 14.64 -16.06
C GLY A 149 24.50 15.25 -15.06
N GLY A 150 23.21 15.31 -15.43
CA GLY A 150 22.13 15.74 -14.55
C GLY A 150 21.91 14.82 -13.36
N ALA A 151 20.90 15.14 -12.54
CA ALA A 151 20.46 14.26 -11.46
C ALA A 151 20.05 12.89 -12.03
N ALA A 152 20.38 11.82 -11.31
CA ALA A 152 19.91 10.49 -11.64
C ALA A 152 18.39 10.39 -11.37
N PRO A 153 17.69 9.44 -12.03
CA PRO A 153 16.31 9.11 -11.71
C PRO A 153 16.13 8.78 -10.22
N ALA A 154 14.90 8.92 -9.73
CA ALA A 154 14.53 8.53 -8.38
C ALA A 154 14.80 7.02 -8.12
N PRO A 155 14.77 6.56 -6.85
CA PRO A 155 14.88 5.14 -6.54
C PRO A 155 13.75 4.32 -7.19
N PRO A 156 13.99 3.10 -7.74
CA PRO A 156 15.28 2.38 -7.81
C PRO A 156 16.26 3.02 -8.81
N THR A 157 17.35 3.60 -8.30
CA THR A 157 18.23 4.47 -9.08
C THR A 157 19.29 3.65 -9.83
N PRO A 158 19.49 3.87 -11.14
CA PRO A 158 20.55 3.21 -11.89
C PRO A 158 21.94 3.66 -11.45
N SER A 159 22.87 2.71 -11.29
CA SER A 159 24.30 3.02 -11.13
C SER A 159 24.93 3.59 -12.40
N GLY A 160 24.31 3.37 -13.56
CA GLY A 160 24.72 3.88 -14.87
C GLY A 160 23.82 3.37 -16.00
N ALA A 161 24.08 3.80 -17.24
CA ALA A 161 23.25 3.44 -18.40
C ALA A 161 23.17 1.93 -18.67
N GLY A 162 24.20 1.17 -18.31
CA GLY A 162 24.21 -0.30 -18.32
C GLY A 162 24.12 -0.84 -16.89
N TYR A 163 23.04 -0.51 -16.20
CA TYR A 163 22.76 -0.92 -14.83
C TYR A 163 22.81 -2.45 -14.68
N THR A 164 22.90 -2.91 -13.44
CA THR A 164 23.00 -4.34 -13.10
C THR A 164 21.83 -4.82 -12.25
N THR A 165 21.73 -6.12 -12.04
CA THR A 165 20.74 -6.73 -11.12
C THR A 165 20.76 -6.11 -9.72
N ALA A 166 21.89 -5.53 -9.28
CA ALA A 166 22.01 -4.89 -7.97
C ALA A 166 21.33 -3.51 -7.89
N ASP A 167 21.01 -2.91 -9.04
CA ASP A 167 20.32 -1.63 -9.12
C ASP A 167 18.79 -1.82 -9.16
N CYS A 168 18.33 -3.04 -9.46
CA CYS A 168 16.91 -3.37 -9.53
C CYS A 168 16.28 -3.32 -8.14
N GLY A 169 15.09 -2.73 -8.07
CA GLY A 169 14.29 -2.64 -6.84
C GLY A 169 12.81 -2.71 -7.15
N VAL A 170 12.01 -2.77 -6.09
CA VAL A 170 10.57 -2.60 -6.15
C VAL A 170 10.25 -1.10 -6.13
N ASP A 171 9.03 -0.73 -6.55
CA ASP A 171 8.53 0.62 -6.27
C ASP A 171 8.19 0.71 -4.78
N GLU A 172 8.72 1.73 -4.10
CA GLU A 172 8.42 2.01 -2.68
C GLU A 172 7.26 2.99 -2.52
N THR A 173 6.88 3.69 -3.59
CA THR A 173 5.78 4.65 -3.61
C THR A 173 4.62 4.05 -4.38
N GLU A 174 3.57 3.69 -3.66
CA GLU A 174 2.36 3.14 -4.24
C GLU A 174 1.64 4.20 -5.09
N ASP A 175 1.46 3.93 -6.38
CA ASP A 175 0.60 4.72 -7.25
C ASP A 175 -0.03 3.87 -8.36
N GLY A 176 -0.63 4.51 -9.37
CA GLY A 176 -1.33 3.83 -10.46
C GLY A 176 -0.42 3.38 -11.61
N ALA A 177 0.88 3.63 -11.53
CA ALA A 177 1.87 3.10 -12.45
C ALA A 177 2.23 1.66 -12.06
N ASP A 178 2.56 0.86 -13.07
CA ASP A 178 2.99 -0.53 -12.89
C ASP A 178 3.86 -0.95 -14.09
N CYS A 179 4.60 -2.04 -13.93
CA CYS A 179 5.45 -2.63 -14.95
C CYS A 179 4.84 -3.88 -15.58
N LEU A 180 4.31 -3.70 -16.79
CA LEU A 180 3.72 -4.78 -17.60
C LEU A 180 4.76 -5.82 -18.06
N SER A 181 6.03 -5.44 -18.08
CA SER A 181 7.15 -6.34 -18.34
C SER A 181 8.33 -6.04 -17.44
N VAL A 182 8.97 -7.10 -16.97
CA VAL A 182 10.24 -7.03 -16.23
C VAL A 182 11.39 -6.97 -17.23
N SER A 183 12.39 -6.15 -16.94
CA SER A 183 13.63 -6.14 -17.70
C SER A 183 14.36 -7.48 -17.53
N PRO A 184 14.99 -8.05 -18.58
CA PRO A 184 15.81 -9.25 -18.46
C PRO A 184 16.97 -9.15 -17.46
N ILE A 185 17.34 -7.92 -17.05
CA ILE A 185 18.36 -7.67 -16.02
C ILE A 185 17.77 -7.76 -14.61
N CYS A 186 16.46 -7.59 -14.45
CA CYS A 186 15.75 -7.62 -13.16
C CYS A 186 14.89 -8.88 -12.97
N GLU A 187 14.95 -9.85 -13.91
CA GLU A 187 14.37 -11.19 -13.78
C GLU A 187 15.09 -12.09 -12.75
#